data_AF-A0A2G9U7N1-F1
#
_entry.id   AF-A0A2G9U7N1-F1
#
_cell.length_a   1.000
_cell.length_b   1.000
_cell.length_c   1.000
_cell.angle_alpha   90.00
_cell.angle_beta   90.00
_cell.angle_gamma   90.00
#
_symmetry.space_group_name_H-M   'P 1'
#
loop_
_entity.id
_entity.type
_entity.pdbx_description
1 polymer ?
#
loop_
_entity_poly.entity_id
_entity_poly.type
_entity_poly.pdbx_seq_one_letter_code
_entity_poly.pdbx_strand_id
1 'polypeptide(L)'
;MRDSTRKREAFFLEFAEKIRPVFKKTVVYVTGGFRTAPAMVKAALDGSADGIGLGRPITIEPDLPAKILRGECYSAADVKLDPDDFGITSAASNTQMGQMGQRPLSEVNDICDDIADLSHPEEAENFLKAFTVYLEKIREIAERNEPLHGCMRYDNVVA
;
A
#
# COMPACT_ATOMS: atom_id res chain seq x y z
N MET A 1 -16.09 -2.77 -3.19
CA MET A 1 -15.67 -4.18 -3.43
C MET A 1 -16.75 -5.17 -2.97
N ARG A 2 -16.86 -6.40 -3.51
CA ARG A 2 -17.83 -7.42 -3.03
C ARG A 2 -17.39 -7.95 -1.65
N ASP A 3 -18.33 -8.21 -0.73
CA ASP A 3 -18.02 -8.70 0.62
C ASP A 3 -17.26 -10.03 0.65
N SER A 4 -17.51 -10.91 -0.32
CA SER A 4 -16.76 -12.16 -0.47
C SER A 4 -15.28 -11.94 -0.82
N THR A 5 -14.94 -10.82 -1.46
CA THR A 5 -13.57 -10.41 -1.75
C THR A 5 -12.91 -9.79 -0.52
N ARG A 6 -13.67 -9.03 0.30
CA ARG A 6 -13.17 -8.48 1.57
C ARG A 6 -12.82 -9.58 2.57
N LYS A 7 -13.61 -10.64 2.64
CA LYS A 7 -13.37 -11.79 3.53
C LYS A 7 -12.24 -12.73 3.08
N ARG A 8 -11.88 -12.73 1.79
CA ARG A 8 -10.92 -13.71 1.24
C ARG A 8 -9.50 -13.19 1.07
N GLU A 9 -9.29 -11.88 1.16
CA GLU A 9 -8.07 -11.23 0.66
C GLU A 9 -7.78 -11.62 -0.81
N ALA A 10 -6.97 -10.85 -1.52
CA ALA A 10 -6.55 -11.18 -2.90
C ALA A 10 -7.67 -11.44 -3.94
N PHE A 11 -8.30 -10.37 -4.45
CA PHE A 11 -9.31 -10.42 -5.54
C PHE A 11 -8.88 -11.26 -6.75
N PHE A 12 -7.59 -11.26 -7.09
CA PHE A 12 -7.06 -11.97 -8.24
C PHE A 12 -6.74 -13.45 -8.00
N LEU A 13 -6.86 -13.94 -6.76
CA LEU A 13 -6.48 -15.32 -6.44
C LEU A 13 -7.37 -16.35 -7.15
N GLU A 14 -8.68 -16.11 -7.20
CA GLU A 14 -9.62 -16.99 -7.93
C GLU A 14 -9.32 -17.04 -9.44
N PHE A 15 -8.80 -15.95 -10.00
CA PHE A 15 -8.37 -15.90 -11.39
C PHE A 15 -7.06 -16.66 -11.59
N ALA A 16 -6.09 -16.45 -10.69
CA ALA A 16 -4.80 -17.12 -10.68
C ALA A 16 -4.97 -18.64 -10.62
N GLU A 17 -5.84 -19.15 -9.74
CA GLU A 17 -6.17 -20.57 -9.61
C GLU A 17 -6.67 -21.19 -10.91
N LYS A 18 -7.47 -20.45 -11.70
CA LYS A 18 -8.03 -20.94 -12.97
C LYS A 18 -7.00 -21.00 -14.09
N ILE A 19 -6.06 -20.06 -14.12
CA ILE A 19 -5.05 -19.99 -15.20
C ILE A 19 -3.79 -20.79 -14.87
N ARG A 20 -3.50 -21.02 -13.57
CA ARG A 20 -2.28 -21.68 -13.10
C ARG A 20 -1.99 -23.03 -13.78
N PRO A 21 -2.97 -23.93 -14.03
CA PRO A 21 -2.71 -25.23 -14.65
C PRO A 21 -2.14 -25.15 -16.07
N VAL A 22 -2.36 -24.03 -16.77
CA VAL A 22 -1.86 -23.80 -18.13
C VAL A 22 -0.36 -23.45 -18.12
N PHE A 23 0.14 -22.88 -17.02
CA PHE A 23 1.52 -22.43 -16.88
C PHE A 23 2.43 -23.53 -16.31
N LYS A 24 3.16 -24.24 -17.19
CA LYS A 24 4.05 -25.33 -16.76
C LYS A 24 5.46 -24.88 -16.36
N LYS A 25 5.93 -23.75 -16.87
CA LYS A 25 7.30 -23.24 -16.67
C LYS A 25 7.33 -21.76 -16.22
N THR A 26 6.17 -21.12 -16.20
CA THR A 26 6.05 -19.69 -15.87
C THR A 26 5.82 -19.56 -14.38
N VAL A 27 6.59 -18.66 -13.74
CA VAL A 27 6.40 -18.26 -12.36
C VAL A 27 5.27 -17.24 -12.30
N VAL A 28 4.26 -17.50 -11.47
CA VAL A 28 3.05 -16.69 -11.35
C VAL A 28 3.11 -15.86 -10.06
N TYR A 29 3.14 -14.54 -10.21
CA TYR A 29 3.00 -13.62 -9.08
C TYR A 29 1.56 -13.10 -9.04
N VAL A 30 0.95 -13.12 -7.85
CA VAL A 30 -0.35 -12.49 -7.62
C VAL A 30 -0.14 -11.22 -6.81
N THR A 31 -0.51 -10.08 -7.38
CA THR A 31 -0.37 -8.76 -6.76
C THR A 31 -1.73 -8.19 -6.42
N GLY A 32 -1.85 -7.66 -5.20
CA GLY A 32 -3.01 -6.90 -4.76
C GLY A 32 -4.00 -7.69 -3.89
N GLY A 33 -4.43 -7.05 -2.82
CA GLY A 33 -5.44 -7.57 -1.90
C GLY A 33 -4.91 -8.42 -0.75
N PHE A 34 -3.65 -8.87 -0.78
CA PHE A 34 -3.01 -9.51 0.38
C PHE A 34 -2.70 -8.50 1.47
N ARG A 35 -3.08 -8.82 2.71
CA ARG A 35 -2.77 -8.02 3.91
C ARG A 35 -2.20 -8.86 5.04
N THR A 36 -2.47 -10.16 5.10
CA THR A 36 -2.06 -11.01 6.23
C THR A 36 -1.12 -12.15 5.80
N ALA A 37 -0.17 -12.48 6.66
CA ALA A 37 0.78 -13.57 6.43
C ALA A 37 0.09 -14.93 6.19
N PRO A 38 -0.96 -15.33 6.93
CA PRO A 38 -1.69 -16.56 6.63
C PRO A 38 -2.29 -16.61 5.22
N ALA A 39 -2.84 -15.50 4.72
CA ALA A 39 -3.38 -15.44 3.36
C ALA A 39 -2.27 -15.59 2.29
N MET A 40 -1.13 -14.92 2.51
CA MET A 40 0.05 -15.01 1.64
C MET A 40 0.62 -16.45 1.61
N VAL A 41 0.79 -17.06 2.79
CA VAL A 41 1.28 -18.44 2.93
C VAL A 41 0.33 -19.44 2.28
N LYS A 42 -0.98 -19.27 2.49
CA LYS A 42 -1.99 -20.14 1.86
C LYS A 42 -1.90 -20.08 0.34
N ALA A 43 -1.82 -18.89 -0.25
CA ALA A 43 -1.70 -18.72 -1.70
C ALA A 43 -0.45 -19.41 -2.27
N ALA A 44 0.65 -19.40 -1.52
CA ALA A 44 1.89 -20.08 -1.91
C ALA A 44 1.77 -21.61 -1.78
N LEU A 45 1.27 -22.11 -0.65
CA LEU A 45 1.15 -23.56 -0.39
C LEU A 45 0.14 -24.24 -1.31
N ASP A 46 -0.95 -23.57 -1.65
CA ASP A 46 -1.97 -24.11 -2.56
C ASP A 46 -1.52 -24.05 -4.03
N GLY A 47 -0.37 -23.44 -4.32
CA GLY A 47 0.15 -23.26 -5.68
C GLY A 47 -0.62 -22.23 -6.51
N SER A 48 -1.56 -21.50 -5.90
CA SER A 48 -2.32 -20.41 -6.54
C SER A 48 -1.43 -19.25 -6.96
N ALA A 49 -0.30 -19.04 -6.28
CA ALA A 49 0.75 -18.11 -6.63
C ALA A 49 2.13 -18.70 -6.29
N ASP A 50 3.12 -18.51 -7.16
CA ASP A 50 4.52 -18.81 -6.85
C ASP A 50 5.20 -17.63 -6.11
N GLY A 51 4.62 -16.43 -6.19
CA GLY A 51 5.09 -15.24 -5.50
C GLY A 51 3.98 -14.24 -5.18
N ILE A 52 4.19 -13.44 -4.14
CA ILE A 52 3.21 -12.47 -3.64
C ILE A 52 3.69 -11.06 -3.93
N GLY A 53 2.86 -10.27 -4.61
CA GLY A 53 3.09 -8.85 -4.83
C GLY A 53 2.36 -7.99 -3.81
N LEU A 54 3.08 -7.07 -3.18
CA LEU A 54 2.55 -6.06 -2.27
C LEU A 54 2.70 -4.67 -2.87
N GLY A 55 1.71 -3.81 -2.65
CA GLY A 55 1.68 -2.43 -3.12
C GLY A 55 1.44 -1.47 -1.96
N ARG A 56 0.20 -1.00 -1.78
CA ARG A 56 -0.16 -0.06 -0.69
C ARG A 56 0.37 -0.44 0.72
N PRO A 57 0.38 -1.72 1.15
CA PRO A 57 0.96 -2.07 2.45
C PRO A 57 2.45 -1.73 2.63
N ILE A 58 3.25 -1.77 1.56
CA ILE A 58 4.70 -1.52 1.65
C ILE A 58 5.07 -0.05 1.47
N THR A 59 4.10 0.83 1.16
CA THR A 59 4.37 2.27 1.15
C THR A 59 4.37 2.85 2.55
N ILE A 60 3.55 2.30 3.46
CA ILE A 60 3.57 2.66 4.88
C ILE A 60 4.67 1.93 5.66
N GLU A 61 4.92 0.65 5.32
CA GLU A 61 5.86 -0.19 6.06
C GLU A 61 6.74 -0.96 5.06
N PRO A 62 7.85 -0.35 4.59
CA PRO A 62 8.66 -0.88 3.49
C PRO A 62 9.30 -2.24 3.80
N ASP A 63 9.59 -2.50 5.08
CA ASP A 63 10.15 -3.75 5.56
C ASP A 63 9.11 -4.75 6.07
N LEU A 64 7.81 -4.52 5.83
CA LEU A 64 6.72 -5.45 6.18
C LEU A 64 7.03 -6.91 5.76
N PRO A 65 7.54 -7.21 4.55
CA PRO A 65 7.90 -8.59 4.19
C PRO A 65 8.96 -9.18 5.12
N ALA A 66 9.96 -8.38 5.51
CA ALA A 66 11.03 -8.82 6.37
C ALA A 66 10.54 -9.02 7.82
N LYS A 67 9.69 -8.11 8.33
CA LYS A 67 9.03 -8.25 9.64
C LYS A 67 8.15 -9.49 9.71
N ILE A 68 7.40 -9.81 8.66
CA ILE A 68 6.62 -11.05 8.55
C ILE A 68 7.53 -12.28 8.63
N LEU A 69 8.63 -12.29 7.86
CA LEU A 69 9.57 -13.41 7.85
C LEU A 69 10.31 -13.60 9.18
N ARG A 70 10.53 -12.52 9.94
CA ARG A 70 11.10 -12.55 11.29
C ARG A 70 10.06 -12.87 12.38
N GLY A 71 8.78 -12.90 12.05
CA GLY A 71 7.69 -13.16 13.00
C GLY A 71 7.38 -11.97 13.92
N GLU A 72 7.82 -10.76 13.54
CA GLU A 72 7.59 -9.52 14.30
C GLU A 72 6.16 -9.01 14.13
N CYS A 73 5.56 -9.22 12.96
CA CYS A 73 4.15 -8.98 12.68
C CYS A 73 3.60 -10.02 11.71
N TYR A 74 2.27 -10.13 11.61
CA TYR A 74 1.60 -11.08 10.72
C TYR A 74 0.60 -10.42 9.78
N SER A 75 0.57 -9.09 9.73
CA SER A 75 -0.36 -8.32 8.92
C SER A 75 0.16 -6.92 8.66
N ALA A 76 -0.23 -6.36 7.51
CA ALA A 76 -0.09 -4.94 7.23
C ALA A 76 -0.83 -4.08 8.27
N ALA A 77 -0.32 -2.88 8.52
CA ALA A 77 -0.99 -1.87 9.36
C ALA A 77 -2.46 -1.64 8.96
N ASP A 78 -3.32 -1.42 9.96
CA ASP A 78 -4.74 -1.12 9.78
C ASP A 78 -4.95 0.38 9.51
N VAL A 79 -4.69 0.78 8.27
CA VAL A 79 -4.80 2.16 7.80
C VAL A 79 -6.23 2.68 7.95
N LYS A 80 -6.40 3.85 8.55
CA LYS A 80 -7.69 4.50 8.85
C LYS A 80 -8.20 5.37 7.70
N LEU A 81 -7.95 4.94 6.47
CA LEU A 81 -8.49 5.52 5.25
C LEU A 81 -9.44 4.51 4.60
N ASP A 82 -10.42 4.98 3.82
CA ASP A 82 -11.27 4.08 3.04
C ASP A 82 -10.42 3.33 1.99
N PRO A 83 -10.26 1.99 2.10
CA PRO A 83 -9.46 1.22 1.16
C PRO A 83 -10.08 1.13 -0.25
N ASP A 84 -11.37 1.45 -0.39
CA ASP A 84 -12.08 1.49 -1.67
C ASP A 84 -11.98 2.87 -2.35
N ASP A 85 -11.54 3.93 -1.66
CA ASP A 85 -11.26 5.23 -2.27
C ASP A 85 -9.88 5.22 -2.94
N PHE A 86 -9.89 5.06 -4.27
CA PHE A 86 -8.66 5.03 -5.05
C PHE A 86 -7.89 6.36 -5.03
N GLY A 87 -8.60 7.49 -5.03
CA GLY A 87 -7.96 8.82 -5.07
C GLY A 87 -7.17 9.08 -3.79
N ILE A 88 -7.81 8.86 -2.64
CA ILE A 88 -7.19 9.01 -1.32
C ILE A 88 -6.04 8.01 -1.16
N THR A 89 -6.26 6.73 -1.43
CA THR A 89 -5.23 5.70 -1.18
C THR A 89 -4.05 5.80 -2.16
N SER A 90 -4.27 6.29 -3.38
CA SER A 90 -3.19 6.59 -4.32
C SER A 90 -2.36 7.80 -3.87
N ALA A 91 -3.02 8.87 -3.43
CA ALA A 91 -2.33 10.04 -2.88
C ALA A 91 -1.52 9.68 -1.63
N ALA A 92 -2.06 8.87 -0.73
CA ALA A 92 -1.36 8.36 0.45
C ALA A 92 -0.09 7.59 0.06
N SER A 93 -0.22 6.62 -0.85
CA SER A 93 0.91 5.81 -1.30
C SER A 93 2.02 6.65 -1.94
N ASN A 94 1.66 7.62 -2.79
CA ASN A 94 2.61 8.53 -3.43
C ASN A 94 3.30 9.45 -2.42
N THR A 95 2.55 9.94 -1.43
CA THR A 95 3.09 10.78 -0.36
C THR A 95 4.12 10.02 0.47
N GLN A 96 3.78 8.80 0.89
CA GLN A 96 4.66 7.94 1.68
C GLN A 96 5.93 7.55 0.93
N MET A 97 5.83 7.19 -0.36
CA MET A 97 7.02 6.97 -1.20
C MET A 97 7.86 8.25 -1.36
N GLY A 98 7.22 9.41 -1.44
CA GLY A 98 7.90 10.70 -1.46
C GLY A 98 8.63 11.01 -0.15
N GLN A 99 8.04 10.68 1.00
CA GLN A 99 8.64 10.82 2.33
C GLN A 99 9.84 9.90 2.52
N MET A 100 9.70 8.63 2.13
CA MET A 100 10.80 7.64 2.13
C MET A 100 12.01 8.12 1.32
N GLY A 101 11.78 8.89 0.25
CA GLY A 101 12.84 9.42 -0.60
C GLY A 101 13.52 10.69 -0.10
N GLN A 102 13.13 11.26 1.06
CA GLN A 102 13.67 12.55 1.52
C GLN A 102 15.08 12.46 2.11
N ARG A 103 15.44 11.32 2.72
CA ARG A 103 16.73 11.12 3.40
C ARG A 103 17.36 9.79 3.03
N PRO A 104 18.70 9.70 2.97
CA PRO A 104 19.39 8.43 2.75
C PRO A 104 19.12 7.43 3.89
N LEU A 105 19.09 6.13 3.55
CA LEU A 105 18.92 5.05 4.54
C LEU A 105 19.97 5.10 5.67
N SER A 106 21.17 5.64 5.41
CA SER A 106 22.24 5.79 6.42
C SER A 106 21.95 6.85 7.49
N GLU A 107 20.95 7.70 7.29
CA GLU A 107 20.62 8.81 8.19
C GLU A 107 19.36 8.55 9.04
N VAL A 108 18.64 7.45 8.79
CA VAL A 108 17.45 7.04 9.55
C VAL A 108 17.78 5.88 10.48
N ASN A 109 17.06 5.77 11.61
CA ASN A 109 17.22 4.66 12.55
C ASN A 109 16.30 3.50 12.19
N ASP A 110 15.10 3.81 11.72
CA ASP A 110 14.12 2.86 11.18
C ASP A 110 13.81 3.21 9.71
N ILE A 111 13.57 2.20 8.88
CA ILE A 111 13.22 2.41 7.46
C ILE A 111 11.83 3.04 7.27
N CYS A 112 11.01 3.03 8.33
CA CYS A 112 9.72 3.71 8.38
C CYS A 112 9.82 5.14 8.93
N ASP A 113 11.01 5.60 9.36
CA ASP A 113 11.20 6.98 9.82
C ASP A 113 10.71 7.97 8.75
N ASP A 114 10.06 9.04 9.19
CA ASP A 114 9.48 10.11 8.37
C ASP A 114 8.26 9.70 7.48
N ILE A 115 7.91 8.42 7.41
CA ILE A 115 6.73 7.95 6.65
C ILE A 115 5.46 8.10 7.48
N ALA A 116 4.43 8.72 6.91
CA ALA A 116 3.14 8.89 7.58
C ALA A 116 2.51 7.54 7.98
N ASP A 117 2.35 7.30 9.28
CA ASP A 117 1.63 6.13 9.80
C ASP A 117 0.13 6.40 9.89
N LEU A 118 -0.54 6.17 8.77
CA LEU A 118 -1.98 6.36 8.61
C LEU A 118 -2.82 5.29 9.35
N SER A 119 -2.21 4.40 10.15
CA SER A 119 -2.95 3.57 11.10
C SER A 119 -3.34 4.33 12.38
N HIS A 120 -2.69 5.47 12.64
CA HIS A 120 -3.09 6.41 13.68
C HIS A 120 -4.29 7.26 13.19
N PRO A 121 -5.42 7.29 13.93
CA PRO A 121 -6.59 8.07 13.52
C PRO A 121 -6.33 9.57 13.35
N GLU A 122 -5.51 10.15 14.22
CA GLU A 122 -5.13 11.58 14.15
C GLU A 122 -4.33 11.89 12.88
N GLU A 123 -3.35 11.04 12.56
CA GLU A 123 -2.54 11.14 11.35
C GLU A 123 -3.42 11.00 10.09
N ALA A 124 -4.33 10.01 10.07
CA ALA A 124 -5.24 9.81 8.96
C ALA A 124 -6.23 10.98 8.78
N GLU A 125 -6.74 11.56 9.87
CA GLU A 125 -7.59 12.74 9.82
C GLU A 125 -6.84 13.96 9.28
N ASN A 126 -5.60 14.19 9.73
CA ASN A 126 -4.75 15.26 9.23
C ASN A 126 -4.43 15.08 7.74
N PHE A 127 -4.11 13.85 7.32
CA PHE A 127 -3.88 13.50 5.93
C PHE A 127 -5.10 13.81 5.05
N LEU A 128 -6.31 13.49 5.50
CA LEU A 128 -7.53 13.79 4.76
C LEU A 128 -7.74 15.31 4.58
N LYS A 129 -7.45 16.12 5.60
CA LYS A 129 -7.50 17.58 5.51
C LYS A 129 -6.49 18.11 4.49
N ALA A 130 -5.26 17.61 4.54
CA ALA A 130 -4.22 17.98 3.57
C ALA A 130 -4.59 17.56 2.14
N PHE A 131 -5.19 16.38 1.99
CA PHE A 131 -5.65 15.87 0.70
C PHE A 131 -6.76 16.74 0.09
N THR A 132 -7.70 17.27 0.88
CA THR A 132 -8.72 18.20 0.39
C THR A 132 -8.08 19.45 -0.24
N VAL A 133 -7.11 20.07 0.44
CA VAL A 133 -6.39 21.24 -0.09
C VAL A 133 -5.59 20.88 -1.35
N TYR A 134 -4.99 19.69 -1.35
CA TYR A 134 -4.24 19.21 -2.50
C TYR A 134 -5.12 18.97 -3.74
N LEU A 135 -6.35 18.47 -3.56
CA LEU A 135 -7.30 18.29 -4.65
C LEU A 135 -7.70 19.62 -5.30
N GLU A 136 -7.92 20.67 -4.51
CA GLU A 136 -8.20 22.02 -5.02
C GLU A 136 -7.03 22.51 -5.89
N LYS A 137 -5.80 22.34 -5.40
CA LYS A 137 -4.59 22.71 -6.15
C LYS A 137 -4.44 21.92 -7.46
N ILE A 138 -4.70 20.61 -7.45
CA ILE A 138 -4.68 19.79 -8.67
C ILE A 138 -5.70 20.31 -9.68
N ARG A 139 -6.90 20.65 -9.22
CA ARG A 139 -7.95 21.19 -10.08
C ARG A 139 -7.53 22.50 -10.73
N GLU A 140 -6.97 23.44 -9.97
CA GLU A 140 -6.46 24.70 -10.51
C GLU A 140 -5.34 24.50 -11.54
N ILE A 141 -4.41 23.58 -11.27
CA ILE A 141 -3.33 23.21 -12.22
C ILE A 141 -3.92 22.64 -13.51
N ALA A 142 -4.92 21.77 -13.39
CA ALA A 142 -5.59 21.16 -14.54
C ALA A 142 -6.37 22.21 -15.37
N GLU A 143 -7.03 23.18 -14.72
CA GLU A 143 -7.71 24.29 -15.39
C GLU A 143 -6.75 25.19 -16.18
N ARG A 144 -5.49 25.32 -15.72
CA ARG A 144 -4.42 26.00 -16.46
C ARG A 144 -3.74 25.13 -17.53
N ASN A 145 -4.13 23.86 -17.65
CA ASN A 145 -3.50 22.87 -18.54
C ASN A 145 -1.99 22.70 -18.27
N GLU A 146 -1.59 22.80 -17.01
CA GLU A 146 -0.22 22.61 -16.54
C GLU A 146 -0.01 21.19 -16.01
N PRO A 147 1.19 20.62 -16.13
CA PRO A 147 1.51 19.35 -15.49
C PRO A 147 1.61 19.51 -13.97
N LEU A 148 1.11 18.51 -13.25
CA LEU A 148 1.39 18.35 -11.83
C LEU A 148 2.83 17.85 -11.64
N HIS A 149 3.63 18.56 -10.85
CA HIS A 149 5.00 18.18 -10.52
C HIS A 149 5.11 17.64 -9.10
N GLY A 150 5.71 16.46 -8.95
CA GLY A 150 5.97 15.82 -7.67
C GLY A 150 4.73 15.18 -7.04
N CYS A 151 4.82 14.92 -5.73
CA CYS A 151 3.74 14.36 -4.91
C CYS A 151 3.17 15.43 -3.98
N MET A 152 2.03 15.12 -3.35
CA MET A 152 1.52 15.94 -2.25
C MET A 152 2.60 16.05 -1.17
N ARG A 153 2.89 17.28 -0.73
CA ARG A 153 3.72 17.51 0.46
C ARG A 153 2.83 17.43 1.68
N TYR A 154 3.29 16.72 2.69
CA TYR A 154 2.53 16.41 3.88
C TYR A 154 3.50 16.28 5.05
N ASP A 155 3.17 16.98 6.13
CA ASP A 155 3.91 16.95 7.38
C ASP A 155 3.15 16.05 8.36
N ASN A 156 3.85 15.06 8.91
CA ASN A 156 3.26 14.12 9.87
C ASN A 156 2.94 14.86 11.18
N VAL A 157 1.88 14.44 11.86
CA VAL A 157 1.46 15.01 13.15
C VAL A 157 1.66 14.04 14.32
N VAL A 158 1.85 12.76 14.03
CA VAL A 158 2.29 11.71 14.94
C VAL A 158 3.78 11.43 14.71
N ALA A 159 4.50 11.22 15.81
CA ALA A 159 5.92 10.91 15.83
C ALA A 159 6.20 9.42 15.68
#